data_AF-A0A329RX91-F1
#
_entry.id   AF-A0A329RX91-F1
#
_cell.length_a   1.000
_cell.length_b   1.000
_cell.length_c   1.000
_cell.angle_alpha   90.00
_cell.angle_beta   90.00
_cell.angle_gamma   90.00
#
_symmetry.space_group_name_H-M   'P 1'
#
loop_
_entity.id
_entity.type
_entity.pdbx_description
1 polymer ?
#
loop_
_entity_poly.entity_id
_entity_poly.type
_entity_poly.pdbx_seq_one_letter_code
_entity_poly.pdbx_strand_id
1 'polypeptide(L)'
;MATKIPWVSEKTKFVCETTKFRNWIEPDPGTEFPAEVNRYHLYVSLACRWACRTLITLYMKGLQDIIGVSVVHPLFQRTRPSDPEDDQVG
;
A
#
# COMPACT_ATOMS: atom_id res chain seq x y z
N MET A 1 11.23 -8.77 36.08
CA MET A 1 12.02 -8.75 34.82
C MET A 1 11.29 -7.85 33.83
N ALA A 2 11.94 -6.79 33.34
CA ALA A 2 11.32 -5.87 32.38
C ALA A 2 11.21 -6.56 31.01
N THR A 3 9.98 -6.70 30.50
CA THR A 3 9.71 -7.26 29.18
C THR A 3 10.29 -6.34 28.11
N LYS A 4 11.26 -6.84 27.33
CA LYS A 4 11.84 -6.12 26.21
C LYS A 4 10.79 -6.02 25.09
N ILE A 5 10.29 -4.80 24.83
CA ILE A 5 9.29 -4.55 23.80
C ILE A 5 10.02 -4.42 22.46
N PRO A 6 9.75 -5.28 21.46
CA PRO A 6 10.54 -5.34 20.22
C PRO A 6 10.46 -4.07 19.35
N TRP A 7 9.48 -3.21 19.59
CA TRP A 7 9.20 -1.99 18.80
C TRP A 7 9.73 -0.70 19.46
N VAL A 8 10.42 -0.83 20.60
CA VAL A 8 10.95 0.28 21.38
C VAL A 8 12.46 0.08 21.52
N SER A 9 13.25 1.04 21.02
CA SER A 9 14.71 1.04 21.18
C SER A 9 15.10 1.27 22.64
N GLU A 10 16.34 0.96 23.01
CA GLU A 10 16.89 1.23 24.36
C GLU A 10 16.82 2.72 24.75
N LYS A 11 16.73 3.63 23.78
CA LYS A 11 16.53 5.08 23.99
C LYS A 11 15.06 5.51 23.87
N THR A 12 14.10 4.60 24.10
CA THR A 12 12.66 4.86 24.09
C THR A 12 12.10 5.40 22.77
N LYS A 13 12.84 5.29 21.66
CA LYS A 13 12.36 5.66 20.33
C LYS A 13 11.59 4.51 19.71
N PHE A 14 10.48 4.83 19.05
CA PHE A 14 9.78 3.91 18.17
C PHE A 14 10.70 3.48 17.02
N VAL A 15 10.78 2.17 16.78
CA VAL A 15 11.54 1.61 15.66
C VAL A 15 10.53 1.13 14.63
N CYS A 16 10.49 1.81 13.47
CA CYS A 16 9.70 1.35 12.34
C CYS A 16 10.28 0.04 11.82
N GLU A 17 9.43 -0.95 11.56
CA GLU A 17 9.84 -2.14 10.85
C GLU A 17 10.28 -1.82 9.41
N THR A 18 11.27 -2.57 8.94
CA THR A 18 11.73 -2.49 7.57
C THR A 18 10.71 -3.13 6.64
N THR A 19 10.35 -2.44 5.55
CA THR A 19 9.39 -2.98 4.59
C THR A 19 9.98 -4.18 3.81
N LYS A 20 9.15 -5.16 3.49
CA LYS A 20 9.58 -6.45 2.91
C LYS A 20 9.72 -6.47 1.39
N PHE A 21 8.90 -5.68 0.68
CA PHE A 21 8.88 -5.67 -0.79
C PHE A 21 9.72 -4.52 -1.34
N ARG A 22 10.71 -4.85 -2.18
CA ARG A 22 11.70 -3.92 -2.75
C ARG A 22 12.02 -4.17 -4.23
N ASN A 23 11.18 -4.94 -4.91
CA ASN A 23 11.38 -5.28 -6.32
C ASN A 23 11.07 -4.07 -7.21
N TRP A 24 11.61 -4.09 -8.43
CA TRP A 24 11.46 -3.01 -9.41
C TRP A 24 10.76 -3.52 -10.66
N ILE A 25 9.92 -2.68 -11.24
CA ILE A 25 9.33 -2.91 -12.56
C ILE A 25 10.29 -2.31 -13.59
N GLU A 26 10.78 -3.14 -14.50
CA GLU A 26 11.83 -2.79 -15.46
C GLU A 26 11.31 -2.85 -16.90
N PRO A 27 11.83 -2.01 -17.81
CA PRO A 27 11.36 -1.98 -19.19
C PRO A 27 11.79 -3.21 -20.01
N ASP A 28 12.78 -3.97 -19.55
CA ASP A 28 13.29 -5.11 -20.29
C ASP A 28 12.40 -6.36 -20.09
N PRO A 29 11.97 -7.03 -21.18
CA PRO A 29 11.05 -8.16 -21.12
C PRO A 29 11.64 -9.42 -20.45
N GLY A 30 12.96 -9.51 -20.25
CA GLY A 30 13.62 -10.65 -19.61
C GLY A 30 13.74 -10.54 -18.08
N THR A 31 13.20 -9.48 -17.48
CA THR A 31 13.31 -9.21 -16.04
C THR A 31 12.26 -9.98 -15.24
N GLU A 32 12.39 -10.01 -13.91
CA GLU A 32 11.38 -10.65 -13.04
C GLU A 32 10.01 -9.93 -13.13
N PHE A 33 10.05 -8.60 -13.31
CA PHE A 33 8.87 -7.75 -13.40
C PHE A 33 8.94 -6.82 -14.63
N PRO A 34 8.68 -7.34 -15.85
CA PRO A 34 8.65 -6.51 -17.05
C PRO A 34 7.49 -5.51 -17.07
N ALA A 35 7.71 -4.33 -17.63
CA ALA A 35 6.73 -3.26 -17.78
C ALA A 35 5.72 -3.59 -18.90
N GLU A 36 4.61 -4.22 -18.53
CA GLU A 36 3.54 -4.65 -19.44
C GLU A 36 2.19 -3.97 -19.13
N VAL A 37 1.40 -3.76 -20.17
CA VAL A 37 0.05 -3.17 -20.10
C VAL A 37 -0.91 -4.14 -19.41
N ASN A 38 -1.78 -3.64 -18.51
CA ASN A 38 -2.79 -4.42 -17.79
C ASN A 38 -2.25 -5.57 -16.91
N ARG A 39 -0.97 -5.51 -16.50
CA ARG A 39 -0.36 -6.52 -15.62
C ARG A 39 -0.34 -6.13 -14.15
N TYR A 40 -0.20 -4.84 -13.87
CA TYR A 40 0.01 -4.34 -12.52
C TYR A 40 -1.23 -3.66 -11.96
N HIS A 41 -1.41 -3.80 -10.64
CA HIS A 41 -2.53 -3.21 -9.91
C HIS A 41 -2.02 -2.43 -8.70
N LEU A 42 -2.62 -1.26 -8.46
CA LEU A 42 -2.25 -0.35 -7.40
C LEU A 42 -3.33 -0.32 -6.32
N TYR A 43 -2.97 -0.74 -5.10
CA TYR A 43 -3.83 -0.62 -3.93
C TYR A 43 -3.46 0.65 -3.15
N VAL A 44 -4.41 1.55 -2.92
CA VAL A 44 -4.16 2.85 -2.27
C VAL A 44 -5.20 3.19 -1.21
N SER A 45 -4.77 3.97 -0.21
CA SER A 45 -5.68 4.68 0.69
C SER A 45 -5.53 6.19 0.44
N LEU A 46 -6.63 6.88 0.17
CA LEU A 46 -6.63 8.33 -0.05
C LEU A 46 -6.25 9.13 1.21
N ALA A 47 -6.34 8.52 2.40
CA ALA A 47 -5.93 9.14 3.64
C ALA A 47 -4.40 9.08 3.87
N CYS A 48 -3.67 8.22 3.13
CA CYS A 48 -2.26 7.95 3.39
C CYS A 48 -1.32 8.81 2.51
N ARG A 49 -0.52 9.67 3.14
CA ARG A 49 0.47 10.53 2.45
C ARG A 49 1.48 9.75 1.59
N TRP A 50 1.81 8.51 1.97
CA TRP A 50 2.73 7.68 1.19
C TRP A 50 2.06 7.14 -0.08
N ALA A 51 0.83 6.65 0.02
CA ALA A 51 0.07 6.12 -1.11
C ALA A 51 -0.34 7.24 -2.09
N CYS A 52 -0.65 8.44 -1.59
CA CYS A 52 -0.98 9.57 -2.46
C CYS A 52 0.16 9.93 -3.43
N ARG A 53 1.43 9.68 -3.07
CA ARG A 53 2.57 9.95 -3.97
C ARG A 53 2.55 9.06 -5.22
N THR A 54 2.19 7.79 -5.07
CA THR A 54 2.12 6.86 -6.20
C THR A 54 0.95 7.22 -7.10
N LEU A 55 -0.18 7.59 -6.51
CA LEU A 55 -1.37 8.04 -7.24
C LEU A 55 -1.11 9.32 -8.05
N ILE A 56 -0.44 10.32 -7.47
CA ILE A 56 -0.05 11.55 -8.19
C ILE A 56 0.83 11.20 -9.41
N THR A 57 1.81 10.31 -9.21
CA THR A 57 2.73 9.91 -10.29
C THR A 57 1.99 9.17 -11.41
N LEU A 58 1.02 8.32 -11.06
CA LEU A 58 0.19 7.59 -12.00
C LEU A 58 -0.52 8.53 -12.98
N TYR A 59 -1.20 9.56 -12.45
CA TYR A 59 -1.91 10.55 -13.26
C TYR A 59 -0.98 11.48 -14.02
N MET A 60 0.12 11.93 -13.40
CA MET A 60 1.12 12.76 -14.09
C MET A 60 1.77 12.06 -15.28
N LYS A 61 1.88 10.72 -15.23
CA LYS A 61 2.42 9.91 -16.32
C LYS A 61 1.36 9.40 -17.30
N GLY A 62 0.07 9.64 -17.02
CA GLY A 62 -1.03 9.18 -17.88
C GLY A 62 -1.22 7.67 -17.90
N LEU A 63 -0.88 6.97 -16.80
CA LEU A 63 -0.90 5.50 -16.75
C LEU A 63 -2.22 4.92 -16.21
N GLN A 64 -3.21 5.76 -15.92
CA GLN A 64 -4.49 5.36 -15.35
C GLN A 64 -5.28 4.35 -16.21
N ASP A 65 -5.02 4.31 -17.52
CA ASP A 65 -5.74 3.44 -18.46
C ASP A 65 -5.16 2.01 -18.50
N ILE A 66 -3.94 1.80 -17.97
CA ILE A 66 -3.22 0.51 -18.06
C ILE A 66 -2.89 -0.11 -16.70
N ILE A 67 -2.99 0.66 -15.60
CA ILE A 67 -2.77 0.19 -14.23
C ILE A 67 -4.09 0.30 -13.48
N GLY A 68 -4.65 -0.84 -13.08
CA GLY A 68 -5.86 -0.86 -12.26
C GLY A 68 -5.60 -0.27 -10.88
N VAL A 69 -6.59 0.45 -10.32
CA VAL A 69 -6.49 1.07 -8.98
C VAL A 69 -7.65 0.61 -8.11
N SER A 70 -7.33 0.10 -6.92
CA SER A 70 -8.31 -0.20 -5.88
C SER A 70 -8.08 0.70 -4.67
N VAL A 71 -9.11 1.43 -4.28
CA VAL A 71 -9.07 2.34 -3.13
C VAL A 71 -9.64 1.60 -1.92
N VAL A 72 -8.84 1.53 -0.85
CA VAL A 72 -9.28 0.92 0.41
C VAL A 72 -10.12 1.88 1.23
N HIS A 73 -10.96 1.32 2.10
CA HIS A 73 -11.80 2.09 3.01
C HIS A 73 -10.95 2.98 3.94
N PRO A 74 -11.32 4.26 4.17
CA PRO A 74 -10.51 5.21 4.95
C PRO A 74 -10.51 4.93 6.46
N LEU A 75 -11.59 4.34 6.99
CA LEU A 75 -11.69 3.99 8.41
C LEU A 75 -10.91 2.71 8.71
N PHE A 76 -9.91 2.82 9.58
CA PHE A 76 -9.09 1.70 10.05
C PHE A 76 -9.79 0.94 11.20
N GLN A 77 -10.94 0.33 10.87
CA GLN A 77 -11.69 -0.53 11.78
C GLN A 77 -11.79 -1.95 11.22
N ARG A 78 -12.18 -2.90 12.07
CA ARG A 78 -12.50 -4.25 11.62
C ARG A 78 -13.83 -4.23 10.88
N THR A 79 -13.88 -4.87 9.72
CA THR A 79 -15.11 -5.20 9.01
C THR A 79 -16.01 -6.02 9.94
N ARG A 80 -17.29 -5.66 10.01
CA ARG A 80 -18.34 -6.31 10.79
C ARG A 80 -19.41 -6.83 9.83
N PRO A 81 -19.23 -8.03 9.24
CA PRO A 81 -20.14 -8.56 8.23
C PRO A 81 -21.59 -8.77 8.70
N SER A 82 -21.81 -8.78 10.02
CA SER A 82 -23.11 -8.96 10.66
C SER A 82 -23.84 -7.65 10.99
N ASP A 83 -23.18 -6.49 10.88
CA ASP A 83 -23.81 -5.19 11.12
C ASP A 83 -24.40 -4.69 9.79
N PRO A 84 -25.73 -4.55 9.64
CA PRO A 84 -26.34 -4.08 8.40
C PRO A 84 -26.09 -2.60 8.11
N GLU A 85 -25.62 -1.82 9.10
CA GLU A 85 -25.14 -0.44 8.92
C GLU A 85 -23.64 -0.35 8.63
N ASP A 86 -22.93 -1.49 8.55
CA ASP A 86 -21.53 -1.50 8.15
C ASP A 86 -21.41 -1.30 6.64
N ASP A 87 -21.26 -0.04 6.23
CA ASP A 87 -21.02 0.38 4.85
C ASP A 87 -19.57 0.16 4.40
N GLN A 88 -18.77 -0.60 5.17
CA GLN A 88 -17.41 -1.03 4.79
C GLN A 88 -17.37 -2.06 3.66
N VAL A 89 -18.21 -1.87 2.65
CA VAL A 89 -18.18 -2.61 1.40
C VAL A 89 -17.00 -2.13 0.55
N GLY A 90 -16.05 -3.04 0.36
CA GLY A 90 -15.13 -3.06 -0.78
C GLY A 90 -15.60 -4.10 -1.78
#